data_AF-R7HXX4-F1
#
_entry.id   AF-R7HXX4-F1
#
_cell.length_a   1.000
_cell.length_b   1.000
_cell.length_c   1.000
_cell.angle_alpha   90.00
_cell.angle_beta   90.00
_cell.angle_gamma   90.00
#
_symmetry.space_group_name_H-M   'P 1'
#
loop_
_entity.id
_entity.type
_entity.pdbx_description
1 polymer ?
#
loop_
_entity_poly.entity_id
_entity_poly.type
_entity_poly.pdbx_seq_one_letter_code
_entity_poly.pdbx_strand_id
1 'polypeptide(L)'
;MGILKKIVVFFVLFVGLSVSAETLKAGVSKIGSVPNSFYGNWRVLAKIDKQSGDVYFKPVTVDVWNLSRSGDVINLNNPFTGASASVKLDYVDGNIIRFSKTGEYDGNKKLTDTVDLKLNGDTFTGVNYLTLETFSIHDKSLIKKDTAVYILKGEKISGKSITGK
;
A
#
# COMPACT_ATOMS: atom_id res chain seq x y z
N MET A 1 22.50 -66.80 43.77
CA MET A 1 21.11 -66.82 43.28
C MET A 1 20.55 -65.40 43.39
N GLY A 2 20.97 -64.47 42.53
CA GLY A 2 20.17 -64.11 41.35
C GLY A 2 19.28 -62.88 41.62
N ILE A 3 19.87 -61.71 41.91
CA ILE A 3 19.10 -60.45 41.97
C ILE A 3 18.88 -60.00 40.52
N LEU A 4 17.74 -60.41 39.99
CA LEU A 4 17.29 -60.11 38.64
C LEU A 4 16.59 -58.75 38.62
N LYS A 5 17.21 -57.84 37.86
CA LYS A 5 16.58 -56.85 36.96
C LYS A 5 15.33 -56.12 37.45
N LYS A 6 15.45 -54.80 37.67
CA LYS A 6 14.56 -53.81 37.04
C LYS A 6 15.35 -52.52 36.78
N ILE A 7 15.93 -52.42 35.59
CA ILE A 7 16.39 -51.14 35.04
C ILE A 7 15.12 -50.39 34.66
N VAL A 8 14.82 -49.30 35.36
CA VAL A 8 13.80 -48.33 34.95
C VAL A 8 14.46 -47.42 33.92
N VAL A 9 14.23 -47.69 32.64
CA VAL A 9 14.58 -46.75 31.55
C VAL A 9 13.48 -45.71 31.49
N PHE A 10 13.79 -44.48 31.90
CA PHE A 10 12.92 -43.32 31.68
C PHE A 10 13.05 -42.94 30.20
N PHE A 11 12.11 -43.40 29.38
CA PHE A 11 12.02 -43.01 27.98
C PHE A 11 11.40 -41.61 27.92
N VAL A 12 12.22 -40.57 27.93
CA VAL A 12 11.77 -39.20 27.67
C VAL A 12 11.47 -39.09 26.18
N LEU A 13 10.18 -39.19 25.84
CA LEU A 13 9.67 -38.87 24.52
C LEU A 13 9.80 -37.35 24.34
N PHE A 14 10.88 -36.92 23.68
CA PHE A 14 10.93 -35.58 23.08
C PHE A 14 9.92 -35.59 21.93
N VAL A 15 8.70 -35.16 22.23
CA VAL A 15 7.71 -34.81 21.20
C VAL A 15 8.33 -33.66 20.42
N GLY A 16 8.77 -33.98 19.19
CA GLY A 16 9.14 -32.99 18.20
C GLY A 16 7.92 -32.13 17.90
N LEU A 17 7.79 -31.02 18.62
CA LEU A 17 6.97 -29.91 18.15
C LEU A 17 7.67 -29.38 16.91
N SER A 18 7.16 -29.76 15.75
CA SER A 18 7.50 -29.10 14.50
C SER A 18 7.05 -27.65 14.66
N VAL A 19 7.97 -26.78 15.08
CA VAL A 19 7.83 -25.34 14.88
C VAL A 19 7.81 -25.17 13.36
N SER A 20 6.62 -25.00 12.80
CA SER A 20 6.46 -24.42 11.48
C SER A 20 6.90 -22.97 11.59
N ALA A 21 8.20 -22.75 11.47
CA ALA A 21 8.73 -21.42 11.25
C ALA A 21 8.28 -20.99 9.85
N GLU A 22 7.29 -20.11 9.79
CA GLU A 22 7.03 -19.38 8.57
C GLU A 22 8.30 -18.60 8.22
N THR A 23 9.00 -19.02 7.17
CA THR A 23 10.11 -18.26 6.62
C THR A 23 9.57 -16.89 6.20
N LEU A 24 9.93 -15.86 6.96
CA LEU A 24 9.87 -14.47 6.50
C LEU A 24 10.63 -14.40 5.18
N LYS A 25 9.91 -14.37 4.07
CA LYS A 25 10.47 -13.97 2.77
C LYS A 25 10.78 -12.48 2.89
N ALA A 26 11.98 -12.16 3.39
CA ALA A 26 12.50 -10.80 3.39
C ALA A 26 12.72 -10.39 1.92
N GLY A 27 11.66 -9.87 1.30
CA GLY A 27 11.78 -9.16 0.05
C GLY A 27 12.67 -7.94 0.30
N VAL A 28 13.67 -7.73 -0.55
CA VAL A 28 14.49 -6.52 -0.50
C VAL A 28 13.55 -5.33 -0.59
N SER A 29 13.60 -4.45 0.41
CA SER A 29 12.71 -3.30 0.51
C SER A 29 12.94 -2.36 -0.69
N LYS A 30 11.99 -2.31 -1.63
CA LYS A 30 12.08 -1.44 -2.83
C LYS A 30 12.03 0.05 -2.50
N ILE A 31 11.71 0.39 -1.26
CA ILE A 31 11.57 1.74 -0.75
C ILE A 31 12.86 2.56 -0.90
N GLY A 32 14.03 1.91 -0.81
CA GLY A 32 15.33 2.55 -1.00
C GLY A 32 15.60 2.98 -2.44
N SER A 33 14.86 2.39 -3.39
CA SER A 33 14.95 2.72 -4.81
C SER A 33 14.08 3.92 -5.20
N VAL A 34 13.19 4.38 -4.31
CA VAL A 34 12.32 5.53 -4.57
C VAL A 34 13.18 6.80 -4.66
N PRO A 35 13.16 7.52 -5.79
CA PRO A 35 13.94 8.74 -5.95
C PRO A 35 13.59 9.75 -4.86
N ASN A 36 14.61 10.37 -4.28
CA ASN A 36 14.42 11.39 -3.26
C ASN A 36 13.55 12.58 -3.72
N SER A 37 13.51 12.84 -5.03
CA SER A 37 12.64 13.85 -5.63
C SER A 37 11.14 13.55 -5.44
N PHE A 38 10.76 12.30 -5.21
CA PHE A 38 9.39 11.87 -4.91
C PHE A 38 8.81 12.53 -3.65
N TYR A 39 9.65 12.72 -2.63
CA TYR A 39 9.21 13.21 -1.32
C TYR A 39 9.07 14.73 -1.29
N GLY A 40 8.14 15.22 -0.46
CA GLY A 40 7.83 16.63 -0.32
C GLY A 40 6.34 16.92 -0.44
N ASN A 41 6.00 18.20 -0.51
CA ASN A 41 4.64 18.68 -0.71
C ASN A 41 4.37 18.84 -2.20
N TRP A 42 3.25 18.28 -2.65
CA TRP A 42 2.83 18.27 -4.05
C TRP A 42 1.43 18.84 -4.17
N ARG A 43 1.24 19.73 -5.15
CA ARG A 43 -0.08 20.05 -5.68
C ARG A 43 -0.41 19.00 -6.74
N VAL A 44 -1.55 18.35 -6.61
CA VAL A 44 -1.98 17.26 -7.49
C VAL A 44 -3.31 17.62 -8.12
N LEU A 45 -3.32 17.76 -9.44
CA LEU A 45 -4.52 17.82 -10.26
C LEU A 45 -4.88 16.41 -10.70
N ALA A 46 -6.10 15.97 -10.40
CA ALA A 46 -6.67 14.74 -10.92
C ALA A 46 -7.86 15.08 -11.82
N LYS A 47 -7.85 14.58 -13.05
CA LYS A 47 -8.97 14.70 -13.99
C LYS A 47 -9.42 13.32 -14.42
N ILE A 48 -10.72 13.05 -14.32
CA ILE A 48 -11.28 11.78 -14.74
C ILE A 48 -11.10 11.61 -16.26
N ASP A 49 -10.66 10.42 -16.67
CA ASP A 49 -10.54 9.99 -18.06
C ASP A 49 -11.77 9.15 -18.44
N LYS A 50 -12.07 8.15 -17.61
CA LYS A 50 -13.20 7.24 -17.79
C LYS A 50 -13.67 6.69 -16.46
N GLN A 51 -14.92 6.26 -16.42
CA GLN A 51 -15.52 5.56 -15.28
C GLN A 51 -16.54 4.52 -15.75
N SER A 52 -16.88 3.61 -14.85
CA SER A 52 -17.94 2.62 -15.03
C SER A 52 -18.80 2.52 -13.77
N GLY A 53 -20.08 2.22 -13.97
CA GLY A 53 -21.06 2.07 -12.90
C GLY A 53 -21.77 3.38 -12.57
N ASP A 54 -22.41 3.43 -11.40
CA ASP A 54 -23.37 4.50 -11.04
C ASP A 54 -22.85 5.43 -9.95
N VAL A 55 -21.66 5.14 -9.42
CA VAL A 55 -21.03 5.99 -8.40
C VAL A 55 -20.59 7.29 -9.04
N TYR A 56 -20.90 8.39 -8.37
CA TYR A 56 -20.41 9.71 -8.77
C TYR A 56 -18.95 9.88 -8.34
N PHE A 57 -18.03 9.74 -9.28
CA PHE A 57 -16.63 10.13 -9.11
C PHE A 57 -16.45 11.59 -9.51
N LYS A 58 -15.82 12.40 -8.65
CA LYS A 58 -15.63 13.84 -8.90
C LYS A 58 -14.83 14.05 -10.21
N PRO A 59 -15.34 14.80 -11.21
CA PRO A 59 -14.68 14.89 -12.51
C PRO A 59 -13.28 15.51 -12.49
N VAL A 60 -13.07 16.49 -11.61
CA VAL A 60 -11.79 17.16 -11.41
C VAL A 60 -11.59 17.43 -9.92
N THR A 61 -10.39 17.17 -9.41
CA THR A 61 -9.98 17.58 -8.07
C THR A 61 -8.59 18.20 -8.11
N VAL A 62 -8.35 19.15 -7.20
CA VAL A 62 -7.02 19.69 -6.91
C VAL A 62 -6.80 19.50 -5.43
N ASP A 63 -5.79 18.70 -5.10
CA ASP A 63 -5.43 18.35 -3.73
C ASP A 63 -3.96 18.69 -3.45
N VAL A 64 -3.62 18.75 -2.17
CA VAL A 64 -2.23 18.88 -1.73
C VAL A 64 -1.86 17.68 -0.89
N TRP A 65 -0.77 17.03 -1.26
CA TRP A 65 -0.26 15.85 -0.58
C TRP A 65 1.19 16.06 -0.18
N ASN A 66 1.48 15.83 1.09
CA ASN A 66 2.82 15.59 1.58
C ASN A 66 3.14 14.10 1.43
N LEU A 67 4.22 13.78 0.72
CA LEU A 67 4.78 12.45 0.61
C LEU A 67 6.06 12.40 1.44
N SER A 68 6.06 11.55 2.45
CA SER A 68 7.19 11.37 3.37
C SER A 68 7.50 9.89 3.56
N ARG A 69 8.66 9.60 4.18
CA ARG A 69 9.09 8.24 4.50
C ARG A 69 9.49 8.18 5.97
N SER A 70 9.09 7.10 6.64
CA SER A 70 9.60 6.72 7.96
C SER A 70 9.95 5.24 7.93
N GLY A 71 11.23 4.91 8.13
CA GLY A 71 11.73 3.54 7.92
C GLY A 71 11.41 3.07 6.51
N ASP A 72 10.66 1.98 6.36
CA ASP A 72 10.29 1.42 5.06
C ASP A 72 8.86 1.74 4.62
N VAL A 73 8.24 2.73 5.26
CA VAL A 73 6.85 3.12 5.02
C VAL A 73 6.80 4.49 4.34
N ILE A 74 6.12 4.57 3.19
CA ILE A 74 5.71 5.86 2.61
C ILE A 74 4.41 6.31 3.26
N ASN A 75 4.40 7.55 3.74
CA ASN A 75 3.23 8.20 4.31
C ASN A 75 2.75 9.33 3.41
N LEU A 76 1.45 9.38 3.16
CA LEU A 76 0.74 10.45 2.49
C LEU A 76 -0.06 11.22 3.53
N ASN A 77 0.03 12.54 3.51
CA ASN A 77 -0.76 13.41 4.37
C ASN A 77 -1.29 14.62 3.59
N ASN A 78 -2.58 14.88 3.65
CA ASN A 78 -3.18 16.10 3.14
C ASN A 78 -3.40 17.08 4.32
N PRO A 79 -2.62 18.16 4.41
CA PRO A 79 -2.70 19.08 5.56
C PRO A 79 -3.99 19.91 5.58
N PHE A 80 -4.72 20.02 4.47
CA PHE A 80 -5.96 20.80 4.39
C PHE A 80 -7.19 19.99 4.79
N THR A 81 -7.19 18.70 4.49
CA THR A 81 -8.33 17.81 4.82
C THR A 81 -8.07 16.95 6.06
N GLY A 82 -6.83 16.86 6.53
CA GLY A 82 -6.42 15.95 7.60
C GLY A 82 -6.33 14.48 7.17
N ALA A 83 -6.55 14.18 5.89
CA ALA A 83 -6.47 12.81 5.39
C ALA A 83 -5.04 12.28 5.43
N SER A 84 -4.85 11.08 5.95
CA SER A 84 -3.54 10.42 6.00
C SER A 84 -3.62 8.96 5.59
N ALA A 85 -2.49 8.44 5.10
CA ALA A 85 -2.38 7.08 4.62
C ALA A 85 -0.94 6.59 4.65
N SER A 86 -0.75 5.30 4.90
CA SER A 86 0.45 4.60 4.43
C SER A 86 0.09 3.85 3.15
N VAL A 87 0.99 3.87 2.16
CA VAL A 87 0.78 3.19 0.88
C VAL A 87 1.74 2.02 0.74
N LYS A 88 1.27 0.97 0.07
CA LYS A 88 2.11 -0.16 -0.31
C LYS A 88 2.86 0.20 -1.59
N LEU A 89 4.18 0.15 -1.55
CA LEU A 89 5.01 0.29 -2.75
C LEU A 89 5.00 -1.02 -3.53
N ASP A 90 4.47 -1.00 -4.75
CA ASP A 90 4.40 -2.20 -5.59
C ASP A 90 5.63 -2.32 -6.50
N TYR A 91 6.04 -1.20 -7.10
CA TYR A 91 7.13 -1.16 -8.08
C TYR A 91 7.83 0.20 -8.11
N VAL A 92 9.14 0.17 -8.37
CA VAL A 92 9.95 1.35 -8.68
C VAL A 92 10.96 0.97 -9.75
N ASP A 93 11.10 1.83 -10.75
CA ASP A 93 12.11 1.72 -11.80
C ASP A 93 12.46 3.12 -12.31
N GLY A 94 13.66 3.56 -11.94
CA GLY A 94 14.11 4.92 -12.19
C GLY A 94 13.12 5.95 -11.64
N ASN A 95 12.49 6.70 -12.54
CA ASN A 95 11.52 7.73 -12.21
C ASN A 95 10.05 7.26 -12.25
N ILE A 96 9.82 5.95 -12.48
CA ILE A 96 8.48 5.34 -12.51
C ILE A 96 8.21 4.68 -11.16
N ILE A 97 7.06 5.00 -10.56
CA ILE A 97 6.68 4.54 -9.23
C ILE A 97 5.23 4.05 -9.28
N ARG A 98 4.99 2.83 -8.80
CA ARG A 98 3.63 2.32 -8.55
C ARG A 98 3.43 2.07 -7.07
N PHE A 99 2.34 2.60 -6.54
CA PHE A 99 1.87 2.26 -5.20
C PHE A 99 0.37 2.01 -5.20
N SER A 100 -0.08 1.24 -4.22
CA SER A 100 -1.48 0.96 -4.01
C SER A 100 -1.89 1.19 -2.57
N LYS A 101 -3.17 1.50 -2.41
CA LYS A 101 -3.85 1.54 -1.12
C LYS A 101 -5.17 0.82 -1.26
N THR A 102 -5.48 -0.01 -0.28
CA THR A 102 -6.80 -0.60 -0.14
C THR A 102 -7.34 -0.23 1.23
N GLY A 103 -8.60 0.19 1.30
CA GLY A 103 -9.30 0.48 2.54
C GLY A 103 -10.72 -0.04 2.50
N GLU A 104 -11.23 -0.44 3.66
CA GLU A 104 -12.64 -0.71 3.83
C GLU A 104 -13.40 0.60 4.09
N TYR A 105 -14.61 0.69 3.55
CA TYR A 105 -15.48 1.86 3.63
C TYR A 105 -16.92 1.39 3.82
N ASP A 106 -17.74 2.15 4.56
CA ASP A 106 -19.15 1.86 4.82
C ASP A 106 -19.46 0.42 5.29
N GLY A 107 -18.50 -0.28 5.91
CA GLY A 107 -18.66 -1.63 6.49
C GLY A 107 -18.82 -2.80 5.50
N ASN A 108 -19.13 -2.54 4.23
CA ASN A 108 -19.26 -3.56 3.20
C ASN A 108 -18.65 -3.18 1.84
N LYS A 109 -17.91 -2.08 1.79
CA LYS A 109 -17.22 -1.63 0.57
C LYS A 109 -15.72 -1.70 0.76
N LYS A 110 -15.03 -1.91 -0.34
CA LYS A 110 -13.58 -1.91 -0.42
C LYS A 110 -13.17 -0.98 -1.55
N LEU A 111 -12.46 0.09 -1.20
CA LEU A 111 -11.86 1.00 -2.17
C LEU A 111 -10.40 0.61 -2.36
N THR A 112 -10.00 0.41 -3.61
CA THR A 112 -8.61 0.19 -3.99
C THR A 112 -8.17 1.27 -4.96
N ASP A 113 -7.09 1.93 -4.60
CA ASP A 113 -6.38 2.93 -5.40
C ASP A 113 -5.08 2.28 -5.87
N THR A 114 -4.79 2.35 -7.16
CA THR A 114 -3.48 1.99 -7.73
C THR A 114 -2.98 3.18 -8.53
N VAL A 115 -1.84 3.73 -8.13
CA VAL A 115 -1.30 4.96 -8.69
C VAL A 115 0.02 4.66 -9.38
N ASP A 116 0.09 5.01 -10.66
CA ASP A 116 1.31 5.05 -11.46
C ASP A 116 1.78 6.48 -11.64
N LEU A 117 3.02 6.78 -11.26
CA LEU A 117 3.63 8.08 -11.45
C LEU A 117 4.91 7.96 -12.27
N LYS A 118 5.17 8.98 -13.08
CA LYS A 118 6.45 9.26 -13.73
C LYS A 118 6.93 10.63 -13.28
N LEU A 119 8.02 10.66 -12.49
CA LEU A 119 8.63 11.88 -11.98
C LEU A 119 9.50 12.55 -13.05
N ASN A 120 9.40 13.87 -13.17
CA ASN A 120 10.21 14.71 -14.04
C ASN A 120 10.65 15.94 -13.25
N GLY A 121 11.67 15.76 -12.40
CA GLY A 121 12.15 16.80 -11.47
C GLY A 121 11.06 17.21 -10.48
N ASP A 122 10.66 18.49 -10.54
CA ASP A 122 9.61 19.08 -9.69
C ASP A 122 8.20 18.93 -10.25
N THR A 123 8.03 18.08 -11.26
CA THR A 123 6.71 17.73 -11.81
C THR A 123 6.53 16.23 -11.88
N PHE A 124 5.29 15.77 -12.00
CA PHE A 124 5.01 14.40 -12.39
C PHE A 124 3.76 14.31 -13.28
N THR A 125 3.70 13.24 -14.05
CA THR A 125 2.47 12.76 -14.70
C THR A 125 2.12 11.40 -14.16
N GLY A 126 0.84 11.05 -14.11
CA GLY A 126 0.45 9.73 -13.63
C GLY A 126 -0.97 9.33 -13.99
N VAL A 127 -1.32 8.12 -13.56
CA VAL A 127 -2.66 7.55 -13.67
C VAL A 127 -3.05 6.96 -12.33
N ASN A 128 -4.24 7.29 -11.84
CA ASN A 128 -4.84 6.61 -10.69
C ASN A 128 -6.01 5.74 -11.15
N TYR A 129 -5.97 4.47 -10.79
CA TYR A 129 -7.02 3.50 -11.01
C TYR A 129 -7.77 3.28 -9.71
N LEU A 130 -9.03 3.72 -9.67
CA LEU A 130 -9.95 3.50 -8.56
C LEU A 130 -10.83 2.29 -8.86
N THR A 131 -10.96 1.41 -7.87
CA THR A 131 -11.92 0.31 -7.88
C THR A 131 -12.68 0.31 -6.58
N LEU A 132 -14.00 0.48 -6.65
CA LEU A 132 -14.91 0.34 -5.50
C LEU A 132 -15.69 -0.96 -5.65
N GLU A 133 -15.39 -1.91 -4.77
CA GLU A 133 -16.10 -3.18 -4.67
C GLU A 133 -17.13 -3.10 -3.54
N THR A 134 -18.37 -3.47 -3.82
CA THR A 134 -19.44 -3.59 -2.81
C THR A 134 -19.77 -5.05 -2.59
N PHE A 135 -19.75 -5.47 -1.34
CA PHE A 135 -20.00 -6.85 -0.93
C PHE A 135 -21.34 -7.00 -0.21
N SER A 136 -21.93 -8.17 -0.36
CA SER A 136 -23.09 -8.60 0.39
C SER A 136 -22.77 -8.66 1.88
N ILE A 137 -23.66 -8.09 2.70
CA ILE A 137 -23.53 -8.18 4.16
C ILE A 137 -23.87 -9.57 4.70
N HIS A 138 -24.55 -10.41 3.91
CA HIS A 138 -25.01 -11.74 4.32
C HIS A 138 -23.96 -12.82 4.09
N ASP A 139 -23.39 -12.89 2.87
CA ASP A 139 -22.50 -13.97 2.43
C ASP A 139 -21.13 -13.48 1.92
N LYS A 140 -20.88 -12.17 2.00
CA LYS A 140 -19.63 -11.51 1.54
C LYS A 140 -19.33 -11.68 0.05
N SER A 141 -20.31 -12.10 -0.76
CA SER A 141 -20.16 -12.14 -2.21
C SER A 141 -20.04 -10.73 -2.81
N LEU A 142 -19.29 -10.60 -3.92
CA LEU A 142 -19.17 -9.35 -4.66
C LEU A 142 -20.50 -9.04 -5.36
N ILE A 143 -21.15 -7.94 -4.99
CA ILE A 143 -22.41 -7.48 -5.59
C ILE A 143 -22.15 -6.54 -6.75
N LYS A 144 -21.21 -5.60 -6.57
CA LYS A 144 -20.99 -4.51 -7.51
C LYS A 144 -19.53 -4.10 -7.55
N LYS A 145 -19.09 -3.69 -8.75
CA LYS A 145 -17.77 -3.12 -8.99
C LYS A 145 -17.89 -1.86 -9.84
N ASP A 146 -17.63 -0.71 -9.23
CA ASP A 146 -17.53 0.59 -9.91
C ASP A 146 -16.03 0.92 -10.11
N THR A 147 -15.68 1.56 -11.22
CA THR A 147 -14.28 1.92 -11.50
C THR A 147 -14.16 3.34 -12.01
N ALA A 148 -13.01 3.97 -11.76
CA ALA A 148 -12.65 5.23 -12.37
C ALA A 148 -11.16 5.27 -12.67
N VAL A 149 -10.80 5.97 -13.74
CA VAL A 149 -9.41 6.23 -14.12
C VAL A 149 -9.21 7.74 -14.16
N TYR A 150 -8.18 8.21 -13.47
CA TYR A 150 -7.81 9.61 -13.41
C TYR A 150 -6.45 9.83 -14.03
N ILE A 151 -6.33 10.86 -14.87
CA ILE A 151 -5.04 11.41 -15.28
C ILE A 151 -4.58 12.38 -14.22
N LEU A 152 -3.35 12.18 -13.74
CA LEU A 152 -2.73 12.98 -12.71
C LEU A 152 -1.67 13.90 -13.30
N LYS A 153 -1.62 15.13 -12.78
CA LYS A 153 -0.49 16.05 -12.94
C LYS A 153 -0.09 16.58 -11.58
N GLY A 154 1.20 16.53 -11.29
CA GLY A 154 1.76 16.99 -10.03
C GLY A 154 2.79 18.09 -10.22
N GLU A 155 2.78 19.05 -9.30
CA GLU A 155 3.77 20.11 -9.22
C GLU A 155 4.27 20.22 -7.78
N LYS A 156 5.58 20.24 -7.61
CA LYS A 156 6.20 20.29 -6.31
C LYS A 156 6.09 21.69 -5.73
N ILE A 157 5.57 21.78 -4.51
CA ILE A 157 5.43 23.03 -3.77
C ILE A 157 6.69 23.27 -2.93
N SER A 158 7.13 22.25 -2.19
CA SER A 158 8.27 22.35 -1.28
C SER A 158 8.77 20.98 -0.81
N GLY A 159 9.92 20.98 -0.14
CA GLY A 159 10.59 19.77 0.37
C GLY A 159 11.75 19.34 -0.52
N LYS A 160 12.94 19.25 0.07
CA LYS A 160 14.11 18.62 -0.55
C LYS A 160 14.18 17.15 -0.13
N SER A 161 14.84 16.36 -0.97
CA SER A 161 15.38 15.03 -0.72
C SER A 161 15.64 14.75 0.76
N ILE A 162 15.11 13.63 1.26
CA ILE A 162 15.16 13.17 2.67
C ILE A 162 16.44 13.64 3.38
N THR A 163 16.30 14.41 4.46
CA THR A 163 17.38 14.64 5.42
C THR A 163 17.44 13.43 6.36
N GLY A 164 18.24 12.43 6.01
CA GLY A 164 18.49 11.27 6.86
C GLY A 164 19.28 10.20 6.12
N LYS A 165 20.51 9.97 6.55
CA LYS A 165 21.30 8.78 6.18
C LYS A 165 20.73 7.55 6.86
#